data_AF-A0A523UIJ9-F1
#
_entry.id   AF-A0A523UIJ9-F1
#
_cell.length_a   1.000
_cell.length_b   1.000
_cell.length_c   1.000
_cell.angle_alpha   90.00
_cell.angle_beta   90.00
_cell.angle_gamma   90.00
#
_symmetry.space_group_name_H-M   'P 1'
#
loop_
_entity.id
_entity.type
_entity.pdbx_description
1 polymer ?
#
loop_
_entity_poly.entity_id
_entity_poly.type
_entity_poly.pdbx_seq_one_letter_code
_entity_poly.pdbx_strand_id
1 'polypeptide(L)'
;MQTKEELEQELADVLAKIDKAEKRLRSLRRPPTDVSKGKTRISFITKKEQMAEAAEVSRELDNLRRREPEIRGKLQLHSQEPEKRQASK
;
A
#
# COMPACT_ATOMS: atom_id res chain seq x y z
N MET A 1 -11.79 20.46 -8.12
CA MET A 1 -12.23 19.55 -7.05
C MET A 1 -11.99 18.14 -7.54
N GLN A 2 -11.48 17.23 -6.70
CA GLN A 2 -11.44 15.82 -7.08
C GLN A 2 -12.87 15.31 -7.21
N THR A 3 -13.16 14.47 -8.22
CA THR A 3 -14.50 13.87 -8.38
C THR A 3 -14.60 12.59 -7.55
N LYS A 4 -15.83 12.14 -7.30
CA LYS A 4 -16.08 10.86 -6.62
C LYS A 4 -15.42 9.69 -7.36
N GLU A 5 -15.51 9.67 -8.69
CA GLU A 5 -14.90 8.64 -9.55
C GLU A 5 -13.37 8.65 -9.44
N GLU A 6 -12.74 9.83 -9.41
CA GLU A 6 -11.28 9.95 -9.21
C GLU A 6 -10.84 9.39 -7.85
N LEU A 7 -11.63 9.63 -6.80
CA LEU A 7 -11.35 9.10 -5.46
C LEU A 7 -11.58 7.58 -5.37
N GLU A 8 -12.59 7.05 -6.07
CA GLU A 8 -12.84 5.60 -6.19
C GLU A 8 -11.67 4.92 -6.92
N GLN A 9 -11.17 5.54 -7.99
CA GLN A 9 -10.00 5.06 -8.71
C GLN A 9 -8.74 5.13 -7.84
N GLU A 10 -8.52 6.23 -7.11
CA GLU A 10 -7.40 6.38 -6.19
C GLU A 10 -7.44 5.30 -5.08
N LEU A 11 -8.62 4.99 -4.56
CA LEU A 11 -8.81 3.92 -3.58
C LEU A 11 -8.46 2.55 -4.17
N ALA A 12 -8.94 2.25 -5.37
CA ALA A 12 -8.63 1.00 -6.07
C ALA A 12 -7.12 0.84 -6.31
N ASP A 13 -6.44 1.91 -6.72
CA ASP A 13 -4.99 1.94 -6.93
C ASP A 13 -4.22 1.73 -5.62
N VAL A 14 -4.67 2.34 -4.52
CA VAL A 14 -4.06 2.16 -3.19
C VAL A 14 -4.23 0.71 -2.72
N LEU A 15 -5.42 0.12 -2.88
CA LEU A 15 -5.65 -1.29 -2.53
C LEU A 15 -4.79 -2.25 -3.37
N ALA A 16 -4.65 -1.99 -4.67
CA ALA A 16 -3.77 -2.77 -5.54
C ALA A 16 -2.29 -2.67 -5.13
N LYS A 17 -1.84 -1.48 -4.72
CA LYS A 17 -0.48 -1.28 -4.19
C LYS A 17 -0.26 -2.01 -2.86
N ILE A 18 -1.26 -2.02 -1.98
CA ILE A 18 -1.22 -2.79 -0.72
C ILE A 18 -1.05 -4.28 -1.01
N ASP A 19 -1.89 -4.88 -1.86
CA ASP A 19 -1.79 -6.30 -2.22
C ASP A 19 -0.42 -6.64 -2.84
N LYS A 20 0.08 -5.79 -3.74
CA LYS A 20 1.41 -5.96 -4.36
C LYS A 20 2.54 -5.89 -3.33
N ALA A 21 2.47 -4.95 -2.39
CA ALA A 21 3.48 -4.79 -1.34
C ALA A 21 3.41 -5.95 -0.32
N GLU A 22 2.22 -6.45 0.03
CA GLU A 22 2.08 -7.64 0.87
C GLU A 22 2.65 -8.90 0.20
N LYS A 23 2.42 -9.08 -1.11
CA LYS A 23 3.02 -10.16 -1.89
C LYS A 23 4.55 -10.07 -1.92
N ARG A 24 5.11 -8.87 -2.14
CA ARG A 24 6.56 -8.64 -2.07
C ARG A 24 7.12 -8.95 -0.68
N LEU A 25 6.47 -8.48 0.38
CA LEU A 25 6.90 -8.74 1.75
C LEU A 25 6.89 -10.24 2.08
N ARG A 26 5.88 -10.98 1.61
CA ARG A 26 5.82 -12.45 1.75
C ARG A 26 6.97 -13.13 0.99
N SER A 27 7.31 -12.67 -0.21
CA SER A 27 8.44 -13.18 -0.99
C SER A 27 9.78 -12.91 -0.30
N LEU A 28 9.95 -11.74 0.31
CA LEU A 28 11.16 -11.37 1.05
C LEU A 28 11.31 -12.11 2.39
N ARG A 29 10.18 -12.47 3.02
CA ARG A 29 10.17 -13.30 4.25
C ARG A 29 10.32 -14.78 3.98
N ARG A 30 10.04 -15.26 2.76
CA ARG A 30 10.32 -16.65 2.41
C ARG A 30 11.83 -16.84 2.42
N PRO A 31 12.35 -17.78 3.23
CA PRO A 31 13.75 -18.12 3.11
C PRO A 31 14.02 -18.52 1.66
N PRO A 32 15.19 -18.16 1.08
CA PRO A 32 15.54 -18.63 -0.25
C PRO A 32 15.43 -20.17 -0.23
N THR A 33 14.46 -20.70 -0.98
CA THR A 33 14.34 -22.13 -1.21
C THR A 33 15.62 -22.59 -1.88
N ASP A 34 16.46 -23.24 -1.08
CA ASP A 34 17.63 -24.00 -1.45
C ASP A 34 18.58 -23.33 -2.47
N VAL A 35 19.56 -22.59 -1.95
CA VAL A 35 20.84 -22.48 -2.66
C VAL A 35 21.93 -23.02 -1.75
N SER A 36 22.04 -24.34 -1.82
CA SER A 36 23.30 -25.08 -1.98
C SER A 36 24.32 -24.92 -0.86
N LYS A 37 24.74 -26.07 -0.34
CA LYS A 37 25.83 -26.25 0.64
C LYS A 37 27.14 -25.65 0.10
N GLY A 38 27.36 -24.36 0.27
CA GLY A 38 28.59 -23.70 -0.14
C GLY A 38 28.51 -22.18 -0.11
N LYS A 39 29.30 -21.57 0.78
CA LYS A 39 29.67 -20.14 0.85
C LYS A 39 28.80 -19.24 1.74
N THR A 40 29.05 -19.40 3.04
CA THR A 40 28.55 -18.67 4.22
C THR A 40 28.77 -17.14 4.23
N ARG A 41 29.32 -16.50 3.19
CA ARG A 41 29.48 -15.01 3.14
C ARG A 41 28.48 -14.31 2.23
N ILE A 42 28.12 -14.92 1.10
CA ILE A 42 27.18 -14.33 0.15
C ILE A 42 25.78 -14.36 0.74
N SER A 43 25.39 -15.47 1.39
CA SER A 43 24.06 -15.68 1.99
C SER A 43 23.71 -14.67 3.11
N PHE A 44 24.71 -14.07 3.78
CA PHE A 44 24.47 -13.06 4.83
C PHE A 44 24.25 -11.66 4.26
N ILE A 45 24.93 -11.32 3.16
CA ILE A 45 24.73 -10.04 2.45
C ILE A 45 23.31 -10.01 1.87
N THR A 46 22.89 -11.10 1.23
CA THR A 46 21.52 -11.24 0.69
C THR A 46 20.45 -11.16 1.79
N LYS A 47 20.71 -11.69 3.00
CA LYS A 47 19.79 -11.57 4.14
C LYS A 47 19.66 -10.13 4.66
N LYS A 48 20.76 -9.37 4.75
CA LYS A 48 20.71 -7.97 5.18
C LYS A 48 19.97 -7.09 4.16
N GLU A 49 20.22 -7.30 2.88
CA GLU A 49 19.50 -6.61 1.80
C GLU A 49 18.01 -6.96 1.80
N GLN A 50 17.65 -8.24 1.95
CA GLN A 50 16.26 -8.67 2.09
C GLN A 50 15.56 -8.06 3.31
N MET A 51 16.27 -7.92 4.44
CA MET A 51 15.71 -7.26 5.63
C MET A 51 15.51 -5.75 5.41
N ALA A 52 16.44 -5.08 4.72
CA ALA A 52 16.30 -3.67 4.37
C ALA A 52 15.12 -3.45 3.41
N GLU A 53 15.03 -4.25 2.35
CA GLU A 53 13.93 -4.19 1.38
C GLU A 53 12.59 -4.52 2.07
N ALA A 54 12.55 -5.51 2.96
CA ALA A 54 11.35 -5.83 3.72
C ALA A 54 10.93 -4.68 4.66
N ALA A 55 11.88 -3.96 5.24
CA ALA A 55 11.60 -2.79 6.07
C ALA A 55 11.06 -1.61 5.24
N GLU A 56 11.60 -1.38 4.04
CA GLU A 56 11.09 -0.37 3.11
C GLU A 56 9.67 -0.71 2.64
N VAL A 57 9.43 -1.95 2.21
CA VAL A 57 8.10 -2.42 1.80
C VAL A 57 7.10 -2.37 2.96
N SER A 58 7.54 -2.63 4.19
CA SER A 58 6.68 -2.49 5.38
C SER A 58 6.31 -1.02 5.64
N ARG A 59 7.27 -0.10 5.51
CA ARG A 59 6.99 1.35 5.62
C ARG A 59 6.05 1.84 4.51
N GLU A 60 6.23 1.35 3.29
CA GLU A 60 5.32 1.65 2.17
C GLU A 60 3.90 1.15 2.47
N LEU A 61 3.76 -0.07 3.00
CA LEU A 61 2.47 -0.62 3.44
C LEU A 61 1.80 0.22 4.52
N ASP A 62 2.56 0.64 5.53
CA ASP A 62 2.01 1.49 6.61
C ASP A 62 1.51 2.83 6.06
N ASN A 63 2.24 3.44 5.13
CA ASN A 63 1.82 4.67 4.48
C ASN A 63 0.56 4.47 3.62
N LEU A 64 0.46 3.36 2.88
CA LEU A 64 -0.72 3.04 2.07
C LEU A 64 -1.95 2.77 2.95
N ARG A 65 -1.77 2.04 4.07
CA ARG A 65 -2.83 1.79 5.06
C ARG A 65 -3.30 3.04 5.78
N ARG A 66 -2.47 4.09 5.85
CA ARG A 66 -2.88 5.43 6.32
C ARG A 66 -3.63 6.23 5.26
N ARG A 67 -3.25 6.13 3.99
CA ARG A 67 -3.96 6.81 2.88
C ARG A 67 -5.33 6.22 2.59
N GLU A 68 -5.53 4.91 2.78
CA GLU A 68 -6.83 4.27 2.54
C GLU A 68 -7.99 4.94 3.31
N PRO A 69 -7.94 5.12 4.65
CA PRO A 69 -9.01 5.78 5.39
C PRO A 69 -9.14 7.27 5.04
N GLU A 70 -8.06 7.95 4.64
CA GLU A 70 -8.13 9.33 4.17
C GLU A 70 -8.96 9.45 2.88
N ILE A 71 -8.74 8.55 1.92
CA ILE A 71 -9.50 8.52 0.66
C ILE A 71 -10.96 8.12 0.91
N ARG A 72 -11.19 7.11 1.77
CA ARG A 72 -12.55 6.74 2.19
C ARG A 72 -13.28 7.89 2.90
N GLY A 73 -12.58 8.65 3.74
CA GLY A 73 -13.13 9.83 4.40
C GLY A 73 -13.56 10.90 3.40
N LYS A 74 -12.73 11.18 2.39
CA LYS A 74 -13.09 12.09 1.30
C LYS A 74 -14.29 11.59 0.48
N LEU A 75 -14.35 10.30 0.16
CA LEU A 75 -15.50 9.69 -0.53
C LEU A 75 -16.78 9.84 0.29
N GLN A 76 -16.69 9.69 1.61
CA GLN A 76 -17.83 9.85 2.49
C GLN A 76 -18.31 11.31 2.55
N LEU A 77 -17.38 12.28 2.55
CA LEU A 77 -17.73 13.70 2.45
C LEU A 77 -18.43 14.03 1.12
N HIS A 78 -17.97 13.47 -0.01
CA HIS A 78 -18.66 13.59 -1.29
C HIS A 78 -20.06 12.96 -1.29
N SER A 79 -20.27 11.89 -0.51
CA SER A 79 -21.60 11.28 -0.36
C SER A 79 -22.53 12.05 0.59
N GLN A 80 -21.97 12.88 1.47
CA GLN A 80 -22.70 13.63 2.48
C GLN A 80 -22.99 15.07 2.09
N GLU A 81 -22.47 15.58 0.97
CA GLU A 81 -22.75 16.93 0.51
C GLU A 81 -24.25 17.05 0.18
N PRO A 82 -25.09 17.59 1.07
CA PRO A 82 -26.50 17.73 0.79
C PRO A 82 -26.63 18.93 -0.15
N GLU A 83 -27.51 18.83 -1.13
CA GLU A 83 -28.03 19.95 -1.91
C GLU A 83 -28.51 21.08 -0.99
N LYS A 84 -27.61 21.93 -0.52
CA LYS A 84 -27.93 23.19 0.15
C LYS A 84 -27.51 24.33 -0.75
N ARG A 85 -28.23 24.49 -1.87
CA ARG A 85 -28.21 25.72 -2.68
C ARG A 85 -29.36 25.77 -3.71
N GLN A 86 -30.57 25.35 -3.34
CA GLN A 86 -31.78 25.78 -4.04
C GLN A 86 -32.88 26.12 -3.03
N ALA A 87 -32.73 27.27 -2.36
CA ALA A 87 -33.86 28.02 -1.81
C ALA A 87 -33.38 29.42 -1.43
N SER A 88 -33.56 30.39 -2.31
CA SER A 88 -34.57 31.43 -2.05
C SER A 88 -34.87 32.17 -3.35
N LYS A 89 -36.16 32.19 -3.70
CA LYS A 89 -36.77 33.18 -4.57
C LYS A 89 -36.70 34.57 -3.93
#